data_AF-A0A1K2IRZ2-F1
#
_entry.id   AF-A0A1K2IRZ2-F1
#
_cell.length_a   1.000
_cell.length_b   1.000
_cell.length_c   1.000
_cell.angle_alpha   90.00
_cell.angle_beta   90.00
_cell.angle_gamma   90.00
#
_symmetry.space_group_name_H-M   'P 1'
#
loop_
_entity.id
_entity.type
_entity.pdbx_description
1 polymer ?
#
loop_
_entity_poly.entity_id
_entity_poly.type
_entity_poly.pdbx_seq_one_letter_code
_entity_poly.pdbx_strand_id
1 'polypeptide(L)'
;MITLRTIFNLAITKSVSNTQFYPFGKGKHQIRFPEIRKIGLNIDEIRILENINGLTYAQQYALDVLLISFYFAGIRVSDVLKLKWKDFLDERLHYRMGKNSKLVSLKVPDKVLNILNKLDRNINSVYVFKELEEVDEKMINY
;
A
#
# COMPACT_ATOMS: atom_id res chain seq x y z
N MET A 1 -12.10 -3.24 20.90
CA MET A 1 -12.35 -4.59 21.49
C MET A 1 -11.14 -5.51 21.41
N ILE A 2 -10.45 -5.63 20.26
CA ILE A 2 -9.20 -6.41 20.15
C ILE A 2 -8.11 -5.90 21.11
N THR A 3 -7.96 -4.57 21.22
CA THR A 3 -6.99 -3.93 22.13
C THR A 3 -7.20 -4.33 23.59
N LEU A 4 -8.45 -4.31 24.07
CA LEU A 4 -8.78 -4.70 25.44
C LEU A 4 -8.47 -6.18 25.70
N ARG A 5 -8.79 -7.06 24.75
CA ARG A 5 -8.39 -8.48 24.81
C ARG A 5 -6.87 -8.63 24.91
N THR A 6 -6.12 -7.89 24.11
CA THR A 6 -4.64 -7.90 24.14
C THR A 6 -4.08 -7.41 25.47
N ILE A 7 -4.60 -6.31 26.01
CA ILE A 7 -4.17 -5.75 27.30
C ILE A 7 -4.42 -6.74 28.44
N PHE A 8 -5.60 -7.36 28.49
CA PHE A 8 -5.91 -8.38 29.50
C PHE A 8 -5.01 -9.61 29.38
N ASN A 9 -4.76 -10.11 28.17
CA ASN A 9 -3.83 -11.23 27.96
C ASN A 9 -2.41 -10.86 28.39
N LEU A 10 -1.97 -9.62 28.14
CA LEU A 10 -0.68 -9.13 28.60
C LEU A 10 -0.60 -9.06 30.13
N ALA A 11 -1.64 -8.58 30.80
CA ALA A 11 -1.71 -8.52 32.26
C ALA A 11 -1.69 -9.92 32.91
N ILE A 12 -2.36 -10.90 32.30
CA ILE A 12 -2.32 -12.31 32.74
C ILE A 12 -0.91 -12.90 32.55
N THR A 13 -0.29 -12.65 31.39
CA THR A 13 1.07 -13.14 31.08
C THR A 13 2.11 -12.59 32.05
N LYS A 14 1.93 -11.34 32.50
CA LYS A 14 2.79 -10.69 33.50
C LYS A 14 2.41 -11.00 34.95
N SER A 15 1.47 -11.93 35.18
CA SER A 15 0.97 -12.30 36.51
C SER A 15 0.38 -11.14 37.33
N VAL A 16 -0.01 -10.04 36.67
CA VAL A 16 -0.69 -8.88 37.28
C VAL A 16 -2.19 -9.14 37.45
N SER A 17 -2.74 -10.07 36.69
CA SER A 17 -4.15 -10.46 36.73
C SER A 17 -4.30 -11.98 36.63
N ASN A 18 -5.39 -12.50 37.18
CA ASN A 18 -5.71 -13.92 37.14
C ASN A 18 -6.70 -14.20 35.99
N THR A 19 -6.48 -15.32 35.29
CA THR A 19 -7.32 -15.86 34.22
C THR A 19 -8.81 -15.94 34.58
N GLN A 20 -9.16 -16.09 35.86
CA GLN A 20 -10.55 -16.09 36.32
C GLN A 20 -11.32 -14.82 35.91
N PHE A 21 -10.66 -13.66 35.90
CA PHE A 21 -11.26 -12.36 35.55
C PHE A 21 -11.24 -12.07 34.05
N TYR A 22 -10.71 -12.97 33.22
CA TYR A 22 -10.60 -12.75 31.79
C TYR A 22 -11.98 -12.66 31.12
N PRO A 23 -12.39 -11.55 30.50
CA PRO A 23 -13.79 -11.36 30.09
C PRO A 23 -14.11 -11.84 28.66
N PHE A 24 -13.14 -12.44 27.95
CA PHE A 24 -13.29 -12.83 26.53
C PHE A 24 -13.24 -14.35 26.33
N GLY A 25 -13.97 -14.88 25.35
CA GLY A 25 -13.91 -16.30 24.96
C GLY A 25 -15.27 -17.02 24.98
N LYS A 26 -15.24 -18.35 24.95
CA LYS A 26 -16.44 -19.20 24.94
C LYS A 26 -17.20 -19.03 26.26
N GLY A 27 -18.48 -18.68 26.20
CA GLY A 27 -19.31 -18.37 27.38
C GLY A 27 -19.06 -16.98 27.99
N LYS A 28 -18.23 -16.14 27.38
CA LYS A 28 -17.98 -14.75 27.79
C LYS A 28 -18.18 -13.81 26.59
N HIS A 29 -17.69 -12.56 26.65
CA HIS A 29 -17.83 -11.64 25.53
C HIS A 29 -17.06 -12.15 24.31
N GLN A 30 -17.79 -12.37 23.22
CA GLN A 30 -17.21 -12.77 21.93
C GLN A 30 -17.08 -11.54 21.03
N ILE A 31 -15.85 -11.31 20.57
CA ILE A 31 -15.59 -10.28 19.57
C ILE A 31 -16.08 -10.83 18.24
N ARG A 32 -17.17 -10.26 17.73
CA ARG A 32 -17.68 -10.58 16.39
C ARG A 32 -17.06 -9.62 15.39
N PHE A 33 -16.59 -10.18 14.29
CA PHE A 33 -16.18 -9.39 13.13
C PHE A 33 -17.34 -9.39 12.15
N PRO A 34 -17.81 -8.22 11.70
CA PRO A 34 -18.78 -8.17 10.62
C PRO A 34 -18.16 -8.81 9.38
N GLU A 35 -18.97 -9.51 8.60
CA GLU A 35 -18.55 -10.04 7.31
C GLU A 35 -18.41 -8.85 6.34
N ILE A 36 -17.17 -8.57 5.90
CA ILE A 36 -16.90 -7.49 4.95
C ILE A 36 -16.71 -8.12 3.58
N ARG A 37 -17.60 -7.81 2.64
CA ARG A 37 -17.39 -8.16 1.22
C ARG A 37 -16.43 -7.16 0.59
N LYS A 38 -15.28 -7.67 0.14
CA LYS A 38 -14.31 -6.89 -0.63
C LYS A 38 -14.41 -7.33 -2.09
N ILE A 39 -15.09 -6.53 -2.89
CA ILE A 39 -15.21 -6.76 -4.33
C ILE A 39 -14.07 -5.99 -5.00
N GLY A 40 -13.20 -6.70 -5.70
CA GLY A 40 -12.13 -6.09 -6.49
C GLY A 40 -12.61 -5.74 -7.89
N LEU A 41 -11.84 -4.90 -8.59
CA LEU A 41 -12.08 -4.60 -9.99
C LEU A 41 -11.76 -5.81 -10.86
N ASN A 42 -12.59 -6.06 -11.87
CA ASN A 42 -12.34 -7.05 -12.91
C ASN A 42 -11.49 -6.46 -14.05
N ILE A 43 -11.03 -7.32 -14.97
CA ILE A 43 -10.13 -6.91 -16.06
C ILE A 43 -10.79 -5.92 -17.03
N ASP A 44 -12.10 -6.03 -17.25
CA ASP A 44 -12.83 -5.14 -18.15
C ASP A 44 -13.02 -3.76 -17.53
N GLU A 45 -13.26 -3.69 -16.22
CA GLU A 45 -13.28 -2.43 -15.47
C GLU A 45 -11.91 -1.74 -15.50
N ILE A 46 -10.81 -2.49 -15.38
CA ILE A 46 -9.46 -1.93 -15.54
C ILE A 46 -9.27 -1.39 -16.96
N ARG A 47 -9.68 -2.11 -17.99
CA ARG A 47 -9.60 -1.62 -19.39
C ARG A 47 -10.41 -0.35 -19.62
N ILE A 48 -11.58 -0.23 -18.98
CA ILE A 48 -12.37 1.00 -19.03
C ILE A 48 -11.56 2.14 -18.42
N LEU A 49 -11.02 1.95 -17.21
CA LEU A 49 -10.19 2.94 -16.51
C LEU A 49 -8.99 3.40 -17.34
N GLU A 50 -8.32 2.48 -18.04
CA GLU A 50 -7.17 2.79 -18.90
C GLU A 50 -7.49 3.73 -20.07
N ASN A 51 -8.73 3.71 -20.57
CA ASN A 51 -9.14 4.43 -21.78
C ASN A 51 -10.08 5.61 -21.48
N ILE A 52 -10.19 6.02 -20.21
CA ILE A 52 -11.02 7.19 -19.84
C ILE A 52 -10.37 8.46 -20.40
N ASN A 53 -11.20 9.28 -21.05
CA ASN A 53 -10.82 10.59 -21.55
C ASN A 53 -11.51 11.70 -20.74
N GLY A 54 -10.95 12.91 -20.78
CA GLY A 54 -11.54 14.09 -20.13
C GLY A 54 -11.32 14.16 -18.61
N LEU A 55 -10.33 13.44 -18.09
CA LEU A 55 -9.92 13.53 -16.70
C LEU A 55 -9.20 14.84 -16.41
N THR A 56 -9.37 15.37 -15.20
CA THR A 56 -8.49 16.43 -14.70
C THR A 56 -7.09 15.89 -14.47
N TYR A 57 -6.10 16.78 -14.39
CA TYR A 57 -4.71 16.39 -14.09
C TYR A 57 -4.61 15.52 -12.83
N ALA A 58 -5.27 15.93 -11.74
CA ALA A 58 -5.25 15.18 -10.47
C ALA A 58 -5.92 13.80 -10.60
N GLN A 59 -6.99 13.68 -11.39
CA GLN A 59 -7.65 12.40 -11.64
C GLN A 59 -6.78 11.46 -12.49
N GLN A 60 -6.14 11.98 -13.54
CA GLN A 60 -5.21 11.22 -14.34
C GLN A 60 -4.04 10.72 -13.49
N TYR A 61 -3.49 11.60 -12.65
CA TYR A 61 -2.38 11.26 -11.77
C TYR A 61 -2.76 10.19 -10.74
N ALA A 62 -3.96 10.26 -10.15
CA ALA A 62 -4.46 9.22 -9.27
C ALA A 62 -4.71 7.88 -10.00
N LEU A 63 -5.18 7.93 -11.24
CA LEU A 63 -5.35 6.76 -12.09
C LEU A 63 -3.99 6.13 -12.42
N ASP A 64 -2.97 6.92 -12.72
CA ASP A 64 -1.61 6.45 -12.99
C ASP A 64 -1.03 5.69 -11.77
N VAL A 65 -1.21 6.23 -10.56
CA VAL A 65 -0.84 5.55 -9.30
C VAL A 65 -1.58 4.20 -9.16
N LEU A 66 -2.89 4.18 -9.44
CA LEU A 66 -3.70 2.96 -9.37
C LEU A 66 -3.24 1.91 -10.37
N LEU A 67 -2.98 2.30 -11.62
CA LEU A 67 -2.54 1.40 -12.69
C LEU A 67 -1.14 0.85 -12.38
N ILE A 68 -0.22 1.68 -11.88
CA ILE A 68 1.11 1.23 -11.44
C ILE A 68 0.99 0.21 -10.30
N SER A 69 0.14 0.48 -9.30
CA SER A 69 -0.16 -0.47 -8.22
C SER A 69 -0.66 -1.80 -8.78
N PHE A 70 -1.63 -1.77 -9.69
CA PHE A 70 -2.21 -2.95 -10.32
C PHE A 70 -1.17 -3.76 -11.12
N TYR A 71 -0.41 -3.10 -11.98
CA TYR A 71 0.56 -3.74 -12.89
C TYR A 71 1.76 -4.35 -12.19
N PHE A 72 2.13 -3.82 -11.02
CA PHE A 72 3.17 -4.42 -10.18
C PHE A 72 2.62 -5.42 -9.16
N ALA A 73 1.60 -6.20 -9.55
CA ALA A 73 1.01 -7.26 -8.73
C ALA A 73 0.39 -6.74 -7.41
N GLY A 74 -0.21 -5.55 -7.44
CA GLY A 74 -0.92 -4.97 -6.30
C GLY A 74 0.01 -4.40 -5.23
N ILE A 75 1.08 -3.70 -5.63
CA ILE A 75 1.90 -2.92 -4.69
C ILE A 75 0.98 -1.96 -3.94
N ARG A 76 1.19 -1.79 -2.64
CA ARG A 76 0.40 -0.83 -1.84
C ARG A 76 0.62 0.57 -2.37
N VAL A 77 -0.43 1.39 -2.40
CA VAL A 77 -0.34 2.80 -2.80
C VAL A 77 0.75 3.54 -2.02
N SER A 78 0.88 3.26 -0.72
CA SER A 78 1.96 3.83 0.12
C SER A 78 3.36 3.48 -0.36
N ASP A 79 3.56 2.28 -0.89
CA ASP A 79 4.83 1.82 -1.44
C ASP A 79 5.04 2.42 -2.85
N VAL A 80 3.96 2.54 -3.66
CA VAL A 80 3.99 3.18 -5.00
C VAL A 80 4.43 4.64 -4.91
N LEU A 81 3.88 5.41 -3.98
CA LEU A 81 4.25 6.82 -3.79
C LEU A 81 5.72 6.99 -3.34
N LYS A 82 6.32 5.97 -2.73
CA LYS A 82 7.72 5.97 -2.29
C LYS A 82 8.69 5.46 -3.36
N LEU A 83 8.22 5.06 -4.53
CA LEU A 83 9.08 4.58 -5.62
C LEU A 83 10.03 5.67 -6.07
N LYS A 84 11.30 5.33 -6.25
CA LYS A 84 12.35 6.23 -6.74
C LYS A 84 12.74 5.86 -8.17
N TRP A 85 13.15 6.84 -8.96
CA TRP A 85 13.62 6.57 -10.33
C TRP A 85 14.78 5.57 -10.38
N LYS A 86 15.65 5.60 -9.36
CA LYS A 86 16.77 4.66 -9.21
C LYS A 86 16.36 3.21 -8.93
N ASP A 87 15.11 2.98 -8.54
CA ASP A 87 14.59 1.63 -8.27
C ASP A 87 14.29 0.89 -9.59
N PHE A 88 14.23 1.61 -10.71
CA PHE A 88 14.05 1.05 -12.05
C PHE A 88 15.42 0.82 -12.70
N LEU A 89 15.81 -0.45 -12.83
CA LEU A 89 17.10 -0.89 -13.37
C LEU A 89 16.87 -2.08 -14.29
N ASP A 90 17.53 -2.11 -15.45
CA ASP A 90 17.47 -3.23 -16.41
C ASP A 90 16.04 -3.67 -16.78
N GLU A 91 15.14 -2.71 -17.04
CA GLU A 91 13.70 -2.94 -17.33
C GLU A 91 12.93 -3.61 -16.18
N ARG A 92 13.45 -3.51 -14.96
CA ARG A 92 12.86 -4.11 -13.75
C ARG A 92 12.71 -3.08 -12.65
N LEU A 93 11.63 -3.20 -11.90
CA LEU A 93 11.45 -2.49 -10.65
C LEU A 93 12.04 -3.32 -9.51
N HIS A 94 13.04 -2.77 -8.83
CA HIS A 94 13.66 -3.31 -7.63
C HIS A 94 13.23 -2.49 -6.42
N TYR A 95 12.32 -3.02 -5.61
CA TYR A 95 11.83 -2.28 -4.43
C TYR A 95 11.73 -3.15 -3.19
N ARG A 96 11.69 -2.49 -2.03
CA ARG A 96 11.48 -3.13 -0.74
C ARG A 96 10.06 -2.85 -0.26
N MET A 97 9.31 -3.90 0.03
CA MET A 97 7.96 -3.78 0.58
C MET A 97 8.02 -3.14 1.98
N GLY A 98 7.32 -2.03 2.21
CA GLY A 98 7.36 -1.33 3.51
C GLY A 98 6.86 -2.20 4.67
N LYS A 99 5.80 -2.99 4.46
CA LYS A 99 5.15 -3.78 5.53
C LYS A 99 6.00 -4.97 6.04
N ASN A 100 6.68 -5.66 5.13
CA ASN A 100 7.31 -6.96 5.42
C ASN A 100 8.81 -6.96 5.12
N SER A 101 9.38 -5.82 4.71
CA SER A 101 10.79 -5.63 4.33
C SER A 101 11.32 -6.59 3.26
N LYS A 102 10.44 -7.26 2.50
CA LYS A 102 10.83 -8.19 1.44
C LYS A 102 11.32 -7.42 0.21
N LEU A 103 12.47 -7.82 -0.32
CA LEU A 103 12.97 -7.35 -1.61
C LEU A 103 12.24 -8.07 -2.74
N VAL A 104 11.77 -7.32 -3.71
CA VAL A 104 11.03 -7.83 -4.87
C VAL A 104 11.61 -7.20 -6.13
N SER A 105 11.73 -8.01 -7.18
CA SER A 105 12.12 -7.57 -8.52
C SER A 105 11.03 -7.95 -9.51
N LEU A 106 10.42 -6.96 -10.16
CA LEU A 106 9.30 -7.13 -11.09
C LEU A 106 9.70 -6.61 -12.46
N LYS A 107 9.37 -7.35 -13.54
CA LYS A 107 9.54 -6.84 -14.91
C LYS A 107 8.60 -5.64 -15.10
N VAL A 108 9.09 -4.55 -15.67
CA VAL A 108 8.27 -3.36 -15.96
C VAL A 108 7.42 -3.65 -17.21
N PRO A 109 6.07 -3.61 -17.11
CA PRO A 109 5.21 -3.76 -18.28
C PRO A 109 5.22 -2.52 -19.16
N ASP A 110 4.99 -2.68 -20.47
CA ASP A 110 4.97 -1.56 -21.44
C ASP A 110 3.95 -0.47 -21.07
N LYS A 111 2.81 -0.87 -20.50
CA LYS A 111 1.79 0.05 -20.01
C LYS A 111 2.31 0.96 -18.90
N VAL A 112 3.14 0.42 -18.01
CA VAL A 112 3.78 1.22 -16.95
C VAL A 112 4.85 2.13 -17.53
N LEU A 113 5.65 1.65 -18.50
CA LEU A 113 6.62 2.51 -19.19
C LEU A 113 5.94 3.73 -19.83
N ASN A 114 4.78 3.55 -20.45
CA ASN A 114 4.00 4.64 -21.02
C ASN A 114 3.53 5.66 -19.98
N ILE A 115 3.20 5.21 -18.77
CA ILE A 115 2.85 6.11 -17.65
C ILE A 115 4.10 6.85 -17.18
N LEU A 116 5.20 6.12 -16.93
CA LEU A 116 6.46 6.70 -16.45
C LEU A 116 7.02 7.76 -17.40
N ASN A 117 6.90 7.56 -18.72
CA ASN A 117 7.36 8.52 -19.73
C ASN A 117 6.53 9.80 -19.78
N LYS A 118 5.29 9.79 -19.28
CA LYS A 118 4.40 10.97 -19.22
C LYS A 118 4.63 11.80 -17.96
N LEU A 119 5.23 11.23 -16.92
CA LEU A 119 5.44 11.92 -15.66
C LEU A 119 6.58 12.93 -15.80
N ASP A 120 6.34 14.16 -15.33
CA ASP A 120 7.34 15.22 -15.35
C ASP A 120 8.53 14.86 -14.46
N ARG A 121 9.72 14.72 -15.05
CA ARG A 121 10.97 14.40 -14.35
C ARG A 121 11.99 15.52 -14.51
N ASN A 122 12.50 16.02 -13.38
CA ASN A 122 13.68 16.89 -13.35
C ASN A 122 14.94 16.08 -13.03
N ILE A 123 16.12 16.64 -13.28
CA ILE A 123 17.39 15.98 -12.98
C ILE A 123 17.57 15.67 -11.48
N ASN A 124 16.93 16.48 -10.63
CA ASN A 124 16.94 16.33 -9.17
C ASN A 124 15.78 15.48 -8.65
N SER A 125 14.87 14.99 -9.50
CA SER A 125 13.72 14.21 -9.06
C SER A 125 14.18 12.86 -8.54
N VAL A 126 13.95 12.63 -7.25
CA VAL A 126 14.29 11.36 -6.57
C VAL A 126 13.14 10.38 -6.70
N TYR A 127 11.92 10.85 -6.42
CA TYR A 127 10.71 10.04 -6.45
C TYR A 127 10.07 10.05 -7.83
N VAL A 128 9.38 8.96 -8.17
CA VAL A 128 8.54 8.88 -9.39
C VAL A 128 7.36 9.82 -9.26
N PHE A 129 6.80 9.91 -8.06
CA PHE A 129 5.66 10.76 -7.71
C PHE A 129 6.14 11.90 -6.80
N LYS A 130 5.78 13.14 -7.13
CA LYS A 130 6.36 14.35 -6.53
C LYS A 130 5.84 14.68 -5.12
N GLU A 131 4.78 14.01 -4.67
CA GLU A 131 4.13 14.25 -3.37
C GLU A 131 5.08 14.11 -2.18
N LEU A 132 6.17 13.37 -2.35
CA LEU A 132 7.17 13.14 -1.31
C LEU A 132 8.49 13.88 -1.55
N GLU A 133 8.62 14.68 -2.61
CA GLU A 133 9.85 15.45 -2.88
C GLU A 133 10.07 16.61 -1.89
N GLU A 134 8.99 17.21 -1.38
CA GLU A 134 9.05 18.32 -0.42
C GLU A 134 9.02 17.86 1.05
N VAL A 135 8.97 16.55 1.29
CA VAL A 135 8.85 15.99 2.64
C VAL A 135 10.22 15.52 3.12
N ASP A 136 10.64 16.03 4.28
CA ASP A 136 11.89 15.65 4.94
C ASP A 136 11.93 14.13 5.16
N GLU A 137 12.96 13.42 4.65
CA GLU A 137 13.04 11.95 4.61
C GLU A 137 12.92 11.32 6.02
N LYS A 138 13.23 12.08 7.07
CA LYS A 138 13.07 11.65 8.47
C LYS A 138 11.61 11.47 8.90
N MET A 139 10.67 12.17 8.26
CA MET A 139 9.23 12.08 8.54
C MET A 139 8.54 10.89 7.85
N ILE A 140 9.16 10.29 6.81
CA ILE A 140 8.54 9.28 5.94
C ILE A 140 8.71 7.83 6.48
N ASN A 141 9.62 7.63 7.44
CA ASN A 141 10.06 6.32 7.93
C ASN A 141 9.49 5.93 9.32
N TYR A 142 8.48 6.65 9.81
CA TYR A 142 7.69 6.27 11.00
C TYR A 142 6.41 5.55 10.61
#